data_AF-A0A2V9ZKU3-F1
#
_entry.id   AF-A0A2V9ZKU3-F1
#
_cell.length_a   1.000
_cell.length_b   1.000
_cell.length_c   1.000
_cell.angle_alpha   90.00
_cell.angle_beta   90.00
_cell.angle_gamma   90.00
#
_symmetry.space_group_name_H-M   'P 1'
#
loop_
_entity.id
_entity.type
_entity.pdbx_description
1 polymer ?
#
loop_
_entity_poly.entity_id
_entity_poly.type
_entity_poly.pdbx_seq_one_letter_code
_entity_poly.pdbx_strand_id
1 'polypeptide(L)'
;MTSSRISLAGGLLLLFVLFGSLQDASAIPAFARKYGLRCSACHVAWPVLNDFGWRFKDNGYQLMNDRDAPIWQNPAYWPITLRITPNWHRESTNKVAVDTGPPDPVTGVFPQTETQITSHGFDNSGLDILTGGTLEKNISFLLVPSADETGAFHFESVWVRMDNLFKTPWMNVKFGKFELDNFISEKRILNLSANGGSYQLYHFTPPGDSNVFGQIGDNQLGLEWSGHSLNDRTRLSAAVFSSSDGSPDLANANTYTGFFSGSQAFDLGGLGLQRVGGYAMFGEAPTYSFQVWAMRASIGSAFSETSTSRN
;
A
#
# COMPACT_ATOMS: atom_id res chain seq x y z
N MET A 1 52.16 4.30 11.12
CA MET A 1 50.75 4.00 10.80
C MET A 1 50.72 2.75 9.93
N THR A 2 50.51 1.57 10.51
CA THR A 2 50.43 0.31 9.77
C THR A 2 48.99 0.09 9.31
N SER A 3 48.79 0.10 7.98
CA SER A 3 47.50 -0.24 7.37
C SER A 3 47.23 -1.73 7.58
N SER A 4 46.24 -2.04 8.43
CA SER A 4 45.76 -3.41 8.59
C SER A 4 45.00 -3.81 7.33
N ARG A 5 45.62 -4.65 6.49
CA ARG A 5 44.96 -5.23 5.31
C ARG A 5 44.14 -6.43 5.78
N ILE A 6 42.82 -6.29 5.85
CA ILE A 6 41.92 -7.42 6.05
C ILE A 6 42.10 -8.36 4.85
N SER A 7 42.52 -9.60 5.10
CA SER A 7 42.67 -10.58 4.02
C SER A 7 41.29 -10.92 3.45
N LEU A 8 41.20 -11.13 2.13
CA LEU A 8 39.95 -11.50 1.46
C LEU A 8 39.30 -12.73 2.10
N ALA A 9 40.12 -13.70 2.53
CA ALA A 9 39.70 -14.87 3.27
C ALA A 9 39.10 -14.52 4.65
N GLY A 10 39.71 -13.58 5.37
CA GLY A 10 39.16 -13.06 6.63
C GLY A 10 37.83 -12.34 6.43
N GLY A 11 37.70 -11.55 5.35
CA GLY A 11 36.44 -10.90 4.98
C GLY A 11 35.32 -11.90 4.65
N LEU A 12 35.63 -12.93 3.86
CA LEU A 12 34.68 -14.00 3.50
C LEU A 12 34.26 -14.85 4.70
N LEU A 13 35.19 -15.16 5.61
CA LEU A 13 34.88 -15.90 6.84
C LEU A 13 33.96 -15.09 7.76
N LEU A 14 34.22 -13.78 7.88
CA LEU A 14 33.40 -12.87 8.68
C LEU A 14 31.99 -12.73 8.09
N LEU A 15 31.88 -12.61 6.77
CA LEU A 15 30.62 -12.67 6.04
C LEU A 15 29.89 -13.99 6.28
N PHE A 16 30.57 -15.13 6.17
CA PHE A 16 29.96 -16.44 6.40
C PHE A 16 29.45 -16.61 7.84
N VAL A 17 30.18 -16.13 8.84
CA VAL A 17 29.74 -16.15 10.24
C VAL A 17 28.54 -15.22 10.47
N LEU A 18 28.56 -14.02 9.88
CA LEU A 18 27.45 -13.07 9.96
C LEU A 18 26.18 -13.65 9.32
N PHE A 19 26.28 -14.18 8.10
CA PHE A 19 25.14 -14.74 7.36
C PHE A 19 24.67 -16.10 7.94
N GLY A 20 25.58 -16.93 8.44
CA GLY A 20 25.25 -18.21 9.07
C GLY A 20 24.59 -18.10 10.44
N SER A 21 24.59 -16.90 11.04
CA SER A 21 23.95 -16.61 12.34
C SER A 21 22.57 -15.94 12.22
N LEU A 22 22.09 -15.69 11.00
CA LEU A 22 20.75 -15.17 10.77
C LEU A 22 19.72 -16.23 11.16
N GLN A 23 18.98 -15.99 12.24
CA GLN A 23 17.83 -16.79 12.60
C GLN A 23 16.71 -16.60 11.57
N ASP A 24 15.82 -17.59 11.45
CA ASP A 24 14.56 -17.42 10.73
C ASP A 24 13.85 -16.17 11.27
N ALA A 25 13.75 -15.14 10.43
CA ALA A 25 12.97 -13.96 10.75
C ALA A 25 11.50 -14.39 10.82
N SER A 26 11.02 -14.68 12.03
CA SER A 26 9.59 -14.75 12.28
C SER A 26 9.04 -13.36 12.05
N ALA A 27 8.46 -13.13 10.88
CA ALA A 27 7.49 -12.06 10.74
C ALA A 27 6.55 -12.14 11.96
N ILE A 28 6.09 -10.99 12.46
CA ILE A 28 5.12 -10.93 13.53
C ILE A 28 3.74 -10.71 12.89
N PRO A 29 3.10 -11.72 12.25
CA PRO A 29 1.75 -11.53 11.75
C PRO A 29 0.77 -11.69 12.91
N ALA A 30 0.08 -10.61 13.26
CA ALA A 30 -1.02 -10.66 14.22
C ALA A 30 -1.98 -11.82 13.90
N PHE A 31 -2.42 -11.95 12.64
CA PHE A 31 -3.35 -13.01 12.24
C PHE A 31 -2.81 -14.44 12.41
N ALA A 32 -1.54 -14.72 12.12
CA ALA A 32 -1.04 -16.09 12.27
C ALA A 32 -0.92 -16.50 13.75
N ARG A 33 -0.63 -15.55 14.66
CA ARG A 33 -0.69 -15.79 16.11
C ARG A 33 -2.11 -16.09 16.60
N LYS A 34 -3.10 -15.38 16.06
CA LYS A 34 -4.53 -15.58 16.36
C LYS A 34 -4.95 -17.05 16.15
N TYR A 35 -4.51 -17.64 15.04
CA TYR A 35 -4.92 -18.99 14.62
C TYR A 35 -3.85 -20.08 14.85
N GLY A 36 -2.68 -19.74 15.38
CA GLY A 36 -1.56 -20.69 15.54
C GLY A 36 -1.01 -21.23 14.21
N LEU A 37 -1.11 -20.45 13.14
CA LEU A 37 -0.67 -20.83 11.80
C LEU A 37 0.77 -20.36 11.55
N ARG A 38 1.53 -21.14 10.76
CA ARG A 38 2.86 -20.76 10.29
C ARG A 38 2.73 -19.81 9.10
N CYS A 39 3.72 -18.95 8.84
CA CYS A 39 3.68 -18.02 7.71
C CYS A 39 3.48 -18.74 6.36
N SER A 40 4.10 -19.92 6.18
CA SER A 40 3.95 -20.76 4.98
C SER A 40 2.55 -21.34 4.79
N ALA A 41 1.68 -21.28 5.81
CA ALA A 41 0.28 -21.64 5.63
C ALA A 41 -0.44 -20.64 4.71
N CYS A 42 -0.05 -19.36 4.74
CA CYS A 42 -0.66 -18.29 3.95
C CYS A 42 0.19 -17.84 2.75
N HIS A 43 1.50 -18.08 2.77
CA HIS A 43 2.43 -17.52 1.79
C HIS A 43 3.21 -18.60 1.02
N VAL A 44 3.37 -18.41 -0.29
CA VAL A 44 4.32 -19.19 -1.11
C VAL A 44 5.74 -18.61 -1.05
N ALA A 45 5.83 -17.29 -0.92
CA ALA A 45 7.03 -16.51 -0.67
C ALA A 45 6.58 -15.24 0.06
N TRP A 46 7.45 -14.60 0.83
CA TRP A 46 7.11 -13.27 1.33
C TRP A 46 7.21 -12.27 0.16
N PRO A 47 6.19 -11.43 -0.14
CA PRO A 47 4.86 -11.26 0.48
C PRO A 47 3.70 -11.97 -0.28
N VAL A 48 3.99 -12.83 -1.25
CA VAL A 48 3.01 -13.49 -2.13
C VAL A 48 2.14 -14.51 -1.37
N LEU A 49 0.82 -14.32 -1.44
CA LEU A 49 -0.16 -15.23 -0.82
C LEU A 49 -0.37 -16.48 -1.68
N ASN A 50 -0.56 -17.62 -1.03
CA ASN A 50 -1.08 -18.84 -1.64
C ASN A 50 -2.62 -18.82 -1.65
N ASP A 51 -3.26 -19.85 -2.22
CA ASP A 51 -4.72 -19.96 -2.29
C ASP A 51 -5.41 -19.83 -0.93
N PHE A 52 -4.82 -20.39 0.13
CA PHE A 52 -5.34 -20.27 1.48
C PHE A 52 -5.24 -18.83 2.00
N GLY A 53 -4.09 -18.17 1.78
CA GLY A 53 -3.86 -16.78 2.17
C GLY A 53 -4.81 -15.80 1.48
N TRP A 54 -5.08 -16.00 0.19
CA TRP A 54 -6.09 -15.22 -0.55
C TRP A 54 -7.48 -15.40 0.05
N ARG A 55 -7.93 -16.65 0.21
CA ARG A 55 -9.22 -16.95 0.87
C ARG A 55 -9.34 -16.35 2.26
N PHE A 56 -8.27 -16.42 3.05
CA PHE A 56 -8.24 -15.84 4.38
C PHE A 56 -8.40 -14.32 4.35
N LYS A 57 -7.65 -13.62 3.47
CA LYS A 57 -7.80 -12.17 3.24
C LYS A 57 -9.23 -11.83 2.80
N ASP A 58 -9.78 -12.59 1.86
CA ASP A 58 -11.06 -12.28 1.24
C ASP A 58 -12.25 -12.49 2.16
N ASN A 59 -12.13 -13.44 3.10
CA ASN A 59 -13.08 -13.64 4.19
C ASN A 59 -12.89 -12.65 5.36
N GLY A 60 -12.17 -11.54 5.16
CA GLY A 60 -11.95 -10.54 6.20
C GLY A 60 -10.99 -10.99 7.30
N TYR A 61 -9.96 -11.77 6.94
CA TYR A 61 -8.97 -12.32 7.87
C TYR A 61 -9.58 -13.31 8.89
N GLN A 62 -10.47 -14.17 8.39
CA GLN A 62 -11.22 -15.17 9.15
C GLN A 62 -11.04 -16.58 8.57
N LEU A 63 -11.11 -17.60 9.43
CA LEU A 63 -11.13 -19.00 9.03
C LEU A 63 -12.54 -19.53 8.73
N MET A 64 -13.56 -18.68 8.86
CA MET A 64 -14.98 -18.98 8.64
C MET A 64 -15.54 -20.01 9.62
N ASN A 65 -15.17 -19.91 10.90
CA ASN A 65 -15.68 -20.74 11.98
C ASN A 65 -16.02 -19.92 13.23
N ASP A 66 -16.62 -20.56 14.23
CA ASP A 66 -17.08 -19.85 15.44
C ASP A 66 -15.93 -19.29 16.29
N ARG A 67 -14.70 -19.80 16.14
CA ARG A 67 -13.50 -19.32 16.85
C ARG A 67 -12.95 -18.00 16.27
N ASP A 68 -13.54 -17.50 15.19
CA ASP A 68 -13.20 -16.18 14.65
C ASP A 68 -13.66 -15.05 15.57
N ALA A 69 -14.68 -15.28 16.42
CA ALA A 69 -15.15 -14.29 17.40
C ALA A 69 -14.10 -14.02 18.50
N PRO A 70 -13.97 -12.77 18.99
CA PRO A 70 -12.98 -12.39 20.01
C PRO A 70 -13.08 -13.18 21.32
N ILE A 71 -14.26 -13.69 21.66
CA ILE A 71 -14.48 -14.50 22.89
C ILE A 71 -13.64 -15.77 22.95
N TRP A 72 -13.19 -16.28 21.80
CA TRP A 72 -12.36 -17.48 21.69
C TRP A 72 -10.87 -17.17 21.60
N GLN A 73 -10.50 -15.89 21.68
CA GLN A 73 -9.11 -15.45 21.59
C GLN A 73 -8.39 -15.62 22.92
N ASN A 74 -7.12 -15.98 22.84
CA ASN A 74 -6.26 -15.99 24.01
C ASN A 74 -6.09 -14.54 24.52
N PRO A 75 -6.28 -14.24 25.81
CA PRO A 75 -6.04 -12.90 26.34
C PRO A 75 -4.63 -12.36 26.11
N ALA A 76 -3.64 -13.23 25.90
CA ALA A 76 -2.27 -12.86 25.51
C ALA A 76 -2.16 -12.44 24.02
N TYR A 77 -3.22 -12.63 23.22
CA TYR A 77 -3.28 -12.18 21.84
C TYR A 77 -3.49 -10.67 21.80
N TRP A 78 -2.37 -9.96 21.65
CA TRP A 78 -2.35 -8.52 21.39
C TRP A 78 -2.08 -8.32 19.88
N PRO A 79 -3.05 -7.87 19.08
CA PRO A 79 -2.97 -7.84 17.61
C PRO A 79 -2.10 -6.71 17.05
N ILE A 80 -1.11 -6.22 17.80
CA ILE A 80 -0.24 -5.12 17.35
C ILE A 80 1.06 -5.64 16.75
N THR A 81 1.42 -5.03 15.62
CA THR A 81 2.72 -5.15 14.96
C THR A 81 3.29 -3.74 14.80
N LEU A 82 4.57 -3.56 15.10
CA LEU A 82 5.27 -2.30 14.95
C LEU A 82 6.30 -2.44 13.82
N ARG A 83 6.38 -1.45 12.94
CA ARG A 83 7.37 -1.40 11.87
C ARG A 83 8.11 -0.07 11.88
N ILE A 84 9.43 -0.15 11.92
CA ILE A 84 10.37 0.92 11.58
C ILE A 84 11.58 0.26 10.94
N THR A 85 12.13 0.86 9.90
CA THR A 85 13.26 0.29 9.16
C THR A 85 14.41 1.26 9.21
N PRO A 86 15.51 0.95 9.92
CA PRO A 86 16.77 1.66 9.72
C PRO A 86 17.35 1.26 8.37
N ASN A 87 17.77 2.23 7.57
CA ASN A 87 18.26 1.98 6.22
C ASN A 87 19.48 2.83 5.90
N TRP A 88 20.30 2.29 4.99
CA TRP A 88 21.26 3.05 4.22
C TRP A 88 20.82 2.99 2.77
N HIS A 89 20.74 4.14 2.12
CA HIS A 89 20.28 4.23 0.76
C HIS A 89 21.09 5.26 -0.02
N ARG A 90 21.13 5.07 -1.34
CA ARG A 90 21.71 5.99 -2.30
C ARG A 90 20.67 6.21 -3.38
N GLU A 91 20.27 7.46 -3.55
CA GLU A 91 19.21 7.84 -4.48
C GLU A 91 19.75 8.80 -5.52
N SER A 92 19.17 8.78 -6.72
CA SER A 92 19.56 9.64 -7.82
C SER A 92 18.31 10.17 -8.51
N THR A 93 18.00 11.43 -8.26
CA THR A 93 16.82 12.10 -8.81
C THR A 93 17.27 13.06 -9.91
N ASN A 94 16.66 12.91 -11.08
CA ASN A 94 16.88 13.80 -12.22
C ASN A 94 15.92 14.99 -12.18
N LYS A 95 16.25 16.05 -12.92
CA LYS A 95 15.41 17.25 -13.06
C LYS A 95 15.11 17.94 -11.73
N VAL A 96 16.07 17.90 -10.81
CA VAL A 96 15.96 18.67 -9.57
C VAL A 96 16.41 20.09 -9.88
N ALA A 97 15.56 21.07 -9.57
CA ALA A 97 15.91 22.49 -9.67
C ALA A 97 16.98 22.82 -8.61
N VAL A 98 18.11 23.37 -9.07
CA VAL A 98 19.20 23.84 -8.21
C VAL A 98 19.56 25.29 -8.50
N ASP A 99 19.84 26.04 -7.44
CA ASP A 99 20.35 27.39 -7.51
C ASP A 99 21.70 27.41 -8.24
N THR A 100 21.85 28.29 -9.23
CA THR A 100 23.08 28.42 -10.04
C THR A 100 23.83 29.73 -9.82
N GLY A 101 23.32 30.62 -8.96
CA GLY A 101 23.90 31.93 -8.73
C GLY A 101 23.22 32.66 -7.58
N PRO A 102 23.69 33.89 -7.26
CA PRO A 102 23.05 34.71 -6.24
C PRO A 102 21.60 35.05 -6.62
N PRO A 103 20.73 35.31 -5.63
CA PRO A 103 19.35 35.69 -5.90
C PRO A 103 19.30 37.03 -6.63
N ASP A 104 18.32 37.18 -7.52
CA ASP A 104 18.05 38.46 -8.16
C ASP A 104 17.79 39.53 -7.08
N PRO A 105 18.51 40.67 -7.10
CA PRO A 105 18.48 41.65 -6.02
C PRO A 105 17.16 42.41 -5.89
N VAL A 106 16.23 42.29 -6.84
CA VAL A 106 14.92 42.95 -6.84
C VAL A 106 13.81 42.00 -6.42
N THR A 107 13.85 40.76 -6.92
CA THR A 107 12.79 39.75 -6.72
C THR A 107 13.13 38.73 -5.64
N GLY A 108 14.40 38.61 -5.24
CA GLY A 108 14.88 37.62 -4.29
C GLY A 108 14.89 36.18 -4.82
N VAL A 109 14.57 35.98 -6.11
CA VAL A 109 14.46 34.67 -6.74
C VAL A 109 15.84 34.18 -7.19
N PHE A 110 16.19 32.94 -6.86
CA PHE A 110 17.44 32.31 -7.29
C PHE A 110 17.31 31.78 -8.72
N PRO A 111 18.28 32.03 -9.62
CA PRO A 111 18.29 31.42 -10.94
C PRO A 111 18.46 29.90 -10.83
N GLN A 112 17.50 29.14 -11.35
CA GLN A 112 17.48 27.68 -11.27
C GLN A 112 17.97 27.03 -12.57
N THR A 113 18.65 25.89 -12.45
CA THR A 113 18.79 24.93 -13.56
C THR A 113 18.42 23.53 -13.09
N GLU A 114 17.98 22.69 -14.01
CA GLU A 114 17.72 21.27 -13.72
C GLU A 114 19.02 20.48 -13.76
N THR A 115 19.30 19.74 -12.69
CA THR A 115 20.43 18.80 -12.63
C THR A 115 20.02 17.45 -12.04
N GLN A 116 20.92 16.47 -12.16
CA GLN A 116 20.81 15.21 -11.43
C GLN A 116 21.53 15.36 -10.09
N ILE A 117 20.82 15.07 -8.99
CA ILE A 117 21.41 15.02 -7.65
C ILE A 117 21.49 13.57 -7.21
N THR A 118 22.65 13.18 -6.69
CA THR A 118 22.84 11.90 -6.02
C THR A 118 23.07 12.13 -4.53
N SER A 119 22.18 11.63 -3.69
CA SER A 119 22.29 11.64 -2.23
C SER A 119 22.55 10.24 -1.70
N HIS A 120 23.18 10.14 -0.53
CA HIS A 120 23.34 8.87 0.19
C HIS A 120 23.50 9.14 1.68
N GLY A 121 22.96 8.26 2.52
CA GLY A 121 22.96 8.46 3.97
C GLY A 121 22.35 7.29 4.73
N PHE A 122 22.43 7.39 6.06
CA PHE A 122 21.66 6.56 6.98
C PHE A 122 20.47 7.36 7.49
N ASP A 123 19.30 6.75 7.50
CA ASP A 123 18.08 7.28 8.06
C ASP A 123 17.22 6.14 8.60
N ASN A 124 16.01 6.49 9.07
CA ASN A 124 14.98 5.55 9.42
C ASN A 124 13.74 5.86 8.58
N SER A 125 12.99 4.82 8.24
CA SER A 125 11.62 4.99 7.77
C SER A 125 10.73 5.63 8.85
N GLY A 126 9.51 6.00 8.44
CA GLY A 126 8.41 6.23 9.37
C GLY A 126 8.08 5.02 10.26
N LEU A 127 7.25 5.27 11.28
CA LEU A 127 6.72 4.26 12.19
C LEU A 127 5.31 3.86 11.76
N ASP A 128 5.05 2.56 11.62
CA ASP A 128 3.69 2.03 11.49
C ASP A 128 3.31 1.17 12.69
N ILE A 129 2.09 1.39 13.19
CA ILE A 129 1.47 0.58 14.25
C ILE A 129 0.28 -0.16 13.64
N LEU A 130 0.51 -1.38 13.14
CA LEU A 130 -0.53 -2.17 12.52
C LEU A 130 -1.31 -2.94 13.60
N THR A 131 -2.61 -2.66 13.75
CA THR A 131 -3.52 -3.45 14.57
C THR A 131 -4.75 -3.89 13.79
N GLY A 132 -5.04 -5.19 13.80
CA GLY A 132 -6.15 -5.74 13.02
C GLY A 132 -6.64 -7.07 13.56
N GLY A 133 -7.90 -7.36 13.30
CA GLY A 133 -8.55 -8.52 13.88
C GLY A 133 -10.02 -8.59 13.56
N THR A 134 -10.76 -9.28 14.42
CA THR A 134 -12.21 -9.38 14.35
C THR A 134 -12.82 -8.69 15.57
N LEU A 135 -13.95 -8.04 15.38
CA LEU A 135 -14.79 -7.52 16.46
C LEU A 135 -15.90 -8.53 16.81
N GLU A 136 -16.34 -9.32 15.83
CA GLU A 136 -17.30 -10.42 15.96
C GLU A 136 -17.09 -11.37 14.78
N LYS A 137 -17.72 -12.56 14.79
CA LYS A 137 -17.82 -13.39 13.58
C LYS A 137 -18.34 -12.52 12.43
N ASN A 138 -17.68 -12.57 11.27
CA ASN A 138 -17.99 -11.76 10.10
C ASN A 138 -17.88 -10.23 10.28
N ILE A 139 -17.25 -9.73 11.35
CA ILE A 139 -16.93 -8.30 11.50
C ILE A 139 -15.43 -8.17 11.76
N SER A 140 -14.69 -7.64 10.79
CA SER A 140 -13.25 -7.43 10.83
C SER A 140 -12.90 -5.94 10.93
N PHE A 141 -11.70 -5.64 11.43
CA PHE A 141 -11.20 -4.28 11.49
C PHE A 141 -9.70 -4.20 11.22
N LEU A 142 -9.26 -3.02 10.79
CA LEU A 142 -7.85 -2.64 10.70
C LEU A 142 -7.70 -1.18 11.11
N LEU A 143 -6.68 -0.91 11.92
CA LEU A 143 -6.27 0.41 12.37
C LEU A 143 -4.76 0.50 12.24
N VAL A 144 -4.30 1.52 11.55
CA VAL A 144 -2.89 1.78 11.27
C VAL A 144 -2.60 3.26 11.50
N PRO A 145 -2.28 3.66 12.74
CA PRO A 145 -1.62 4.92 13.01
C PRO A 145 -0.18 4.82 12.50
N SER A 146 0.23 5.84 11.74
CA SER A 146 1.55 5.92 11.14
C SER A 146 2.16 7.28 11.44
N ALA A 147 3.47 7.35 11.56
CA ALA A 147 4.20 8.61 11.63
C ALA A 147 5.28 8.65 10.55
N ASP A 148 5.51 9.83 9.98
CA ASP A 148 6.70 10.06 9.17
C ASP A 148 7.99 9.99 10.02
N GLU A 149 9.14 10.07 9.37
CA GLU A 149 10.46 10.06 9.97
C GLU A 149 10.73 11.23 10.94
N THR A 150 9.91 12.29 10.90
CA THR A 150 9.97 13.43 11.83
C THR A 150 9.04 13.27 13.04
N GLY A 151 8.19 12.24 13.04
CA GLY A 151 7.23 11.94 14.10
C GLY A 151 5.86 12.58 13.90
N ALA A 152 5.52 13.06 12.69
CA ALA A 152 4.18 13.59 12.41
C ALA A 152 3.18 12.44 12.20
N PHE A 153 2.26 12.28 13.15
CA PHE A 153 1.28 11.19 13.12
C PHE A 153 0.08 11.48 12.23
N HIS A 154 -0.35 10.45 11.50
CA HIS A 154 -1.59 10.39 10.75
C HIS A 154 -2.18 8.97 10.82
N PHE A 155 -3.37 8.80 10.26
CA PHE A 155 -3.96 7.48 10.06
C PHE A 155 -3.76 7.03 8.62
N GLU A 156 -2.98 5.98 8.44
CA GLU A 156 -2.77 5.34 7.14
C GLU A 156 -4.04 4.59 6.74
N SER A 157 -4.56 3.71 7.60
CA SER A 157 -5.77 2.93 7.34
C SER A 157 -6.61 2.80 8.61
N VAL A 158 -7.93 2.99 8.50
CA VAL A 158 -8.90 2.84 9.60
C VAL A 158 -10.21 2.34 9.04
N TRP A 159 -10.51 1.06 9.17
CA TRP A 159 -11.77 0.54 8.65
C TRP A 159 -12.34 -0.59 9.49
N VAL A 160 -13.66 -0.73 9.38
CA VAL A 160 -14.43 -1.89 9.82
C VAL A 160 -15.07 -2.51 8.59
N ARG A 161 -15.08 -3.83 8.51
CA ARG A 161 -15.65 -4.58 7.40
C ARG A 161 -16.60 -5.65 7.91
N MET A 162 -17.76 -5.71 7.28
CA MET A 162 -18.78 -6.73 7.46
C MET A 162 -18.64 -7.73 6.32
N ASP A 163 -18.31 -8.96 6.67
CA ASP A 163 -17.95 -10.02 5.74
C ASP A 163 -19.07 -11.03 5.58
N ASN A 164 -19.19 -11.63 4.40
CA ASN A 164 -20.12 -12.72 4.13
C ASN A 164 -21.57 -12.43 4.58
N LEU A 165 -22.05 -11.20 4.36
CA LEU A 165 -23.42 -10.81 4.65
C LEU A 165 -24.37 -11.73 3.88
N PHE A 166 -25.47 -12.14 4.52
CA PHE A 166 -26.38 -13.15 3.98
C PHE A 166 -25.72 -14.50 3.63
N LYS A 167 -24.56 -14.82 4.25
CA LYS A 167 -23.81 -16.07 4.07
C LYS A 167 -23.28 -16.25 2.63
N THR A 168 -22.94 -15.16 1.95
CA THR A 168 -22.38 -15.21 0.60
C THR A 168 -21.08 -14.41 0.49
N PRO A 169 -20.03 -14.95 -0.18
CA PRO A 169 -18.79 -14.21 -0.42
C PRO A 169 -18.97 -13.04 -1.41
N TRP A 170 -20.16 -12.90 -1.99
CA TRP A 170 -20.50 -11.81 -2.91
C TRP A 170 -21.07 -10.57 -2.22
N MET A 171 -21.21 -10.59 -0.89
CA MET A 171 -21.71 -9.45 -0.13
C MET A 171 -20.81 -9.16 1.07
N ASN A 172 -19.84 -8.28 0.85
CA ASN A 172 -18.99 -7.72 1.89
C ASN A 172 -19.07 -6.19 1.82
N VAL A 173 -19.07 -5.53 2.97
CA VAL A 173 -19.14 -4.07 3.06
C VAL A 173 -18.06 -3.57 4.00
N LYS A 174 -17.17 -2.73 3.51
CA LYS A 174 -16.07 -2.11 4.25
C LYS A 174 -16.33 -0.61 4.36
N PHE A 175 -16.17 -0.05 5.55
CA PHE A 175 -16.35 1.37 5.84
C PHE A 175 -15.13 1.92 6.56
N GLY A 176 -14.66 3.09 6.13
CA GLY A 176 -13.53 3.80 6.72
C GLY A 176 -12.48 4.20 5.69
N LYS A 177 -11.25 4.45 6.13
CA LYS A 177 -10.09 4.76 5.29
C LYS A 177 -9.37 3.47 4.89
N PHE A 178 -9.38 3.14 3.61
CA PHE A 178 -8.84 1.87 3.08
C PHE A 178 -8.20 2.02 1.70
N GLU A 179 -7.26 1.13 1.39
CA GLU A 179 -6.73 0.99 0.03
C GLU A 179 -7.85 0.49 -0.92
N LEU A 180 -7.97 1.13 -2.08
CA LEU A 180 -8.87 0.69 -3.17
C LEU A 180 -8.45 -0.70 -3.67
N ASP A 181 -9.38 -1.47 -4.24
CA ASP A 181 -9.10 -2.81 -4.79
C ASP A 181 -8.35 -2.71 -6.15
N ASN A 182 -7.11 -2.23 -6.07
CA ASN A 182 -6.14 -2.15 -7.15
C ASN A 182 -5.52 -3.54 -7.44
N PHE A 183 -5.10 -3.76 -8.68
CA PHE A 183 -4.46 -5.02 -9.10
C PHE A 183 -3.14 -5.27 -8.38
N ILE A 184 -2.39 -4.22 -8.16
CA ILE A 184 -1.15 -4.23 -7.40
C ILE A 184 -1.35 -3.27 -6.24
N SER A 185 -1.06 -3.73 -5.03
CA SER A 185 -1.14 -2.88 -3.85
C SER A 185 0.15 -2.11 -3.70
N GLU A 186 0.06 -0.80 -3.57
CA GLU A 186 1.23 0.03 -3.29
C GLU A 186 1.65 -0.10 -1.84
N LYS A 187 0.72 -0.41 -0.95
CA LYS A 187 1.05 -0.64 0.46
C LYS A 187 1.87 -1.93 0.67
N ARG A 188 2.21 -2.65 -0.42
CA ARG A 188 3.05 -3.86 -0.47
C ARG A 188 4.36 -3.67 -1.25
N ILE A 189 4.82 -2.44 -1.43
CA ILE A 189 6.13 -2.15 -2.03
C ILE A 189 7.26 -2.80 -1.22
N LEU A 190 8.26 -3.31 -1.94
CA LEU A 190 9.44 -3.96 -1.37
C LEU A 190 10.67 -3.06 -1.32
N ASN A 191 10.58 -1.88 -1.94
CA ASN A 191 11.66 -0.90 -1.97
C ASN A 191 11.65 -0.07 -0.69
N LEU A 192 12.85 0.16 -0.14
CA LEU A 192 13.07 1.01 1.04
C LEU A 192 13.30 2.48 0.66
N SER A 193 13.23 2.81 -0.63
CA SER A 193 13.47 4.13 -1.19
C SER A 193 12.16 4.78 -1.60
N ALA A 194 12.02 6.08 -1.35
CA ALA A 194 10.91 6.88 -1.88
C ALA A 194 10.98 6.99 -3.42
N ASN A 195 12.17 6.87 -4.00
CA ASN A 195 12.38 6.87 -5.45
C ASN A 195 12.13 5.47 -6.03
N GLY A 196 11.01 5.32 -6.74
CA GLY A 196 10.61 4.04 -7.36
C GLY A 196 9.94 3.07 -6.37
N GLY A 197 9.60 3.54 -5.17
CA GLY A 197 8.70 2.84 -4.27
C GLY A 197 7.28 2.86 -4.82
N SER A 198 6.67 4.03 -4.93
CA SER A 198 5.31 4.19 -5.46
C SER A 198 5.21 3.85 -6.94
N TYR A 199 4.07 3.28 -7.35
CA TYR A 199 3.79 3.11 -8.76
C TYR A 199 3.36 4.46 -9.30
N GLN A 200 4.22 5.08 -10.10
CA GLN A 200 3.95 6.39 -10.68
C GLN A 200 2.60 6.44 -11.42
N LEU A 201 2.17 5.32 -12.00
CA LEU A 201 0.86 5.19 -12.62
C LEU A 201 -0.32 5.52 -11.68
N TYR A 202 -0.17 5.30 -10.38
CA TYR A 202 -1.22 5.51 -9.38
C TYR A 202 -1.15 6.87 -8.68
N HIS A 203 -0.06 7.61 -8.88
CA HIS A 203 0.25 8.89 -8.23
C HIS A 203 0.53 10.05 -9.20
N PHE A 204 0.44 9.79 -10.51
CA PHE A 204 0.83 10.80 -11.50
C PHE A 204 -0.18 11.94 -11.52
N THR A 205 0.27 13.10 -11.07
CA THR A 205 -0.45 14.37 -11.19
C THR A 205 0.42 15.36 -11.97
N PRO A 206 -0.05 15.92 -13.11
CA PRO A 206 0.71 16.92 -13.85
C PRO A 206 1.06 18.15 -12.98
N PRO A 207 2.22 18.79 -13.19
CA PRO A 207 2.55 20.03 -12.47
C PRO A 207 1.47 21.10 -12.64
N GLY A 208 0.98 21.65 -11.52
CA GLY A 208 -0.09 22.65 -11.50
C GLY A 208 -1.51 22.08 -11.57
N ASP A 209 -1.65 20.75 -11.63
CA ASP A 209 -2.92 20.07 -11.52
C ASP A 209 -3.18 19.67 -10.05
N SER A 210 -4.39 19.94 -9.55
CA SER A 210 -4.83 19.53 -8.20
C SER A 210 -5.83 18.37 -8.28
N ASN A 211 -5.79 17.60 -9.36
CA ASN A 211 -6.71 16.51 -9.62
C ASN A 211 -6.57 15.37 -8.62
N VAL A 212 -7.62 15.18 -7.81
CA VAL A 212 -7.74 14.08 -6.84
C VAL A 212 -7.85 12.68 -7.48
N PHE A 213 -8.06 12.59 -8.81
CA PHE A 213 -8.10 11.31 -9.53
C PHE A 213 -6.69 10.77 -9.84
N GLY A 214 -5.64 11.55 -9.62
CA GLY A 214 -4.25 11.13 -9.79
C GLY A 214 -3.69 10.29 -8.65
N GLN A 215 -4.51 9.89 -7.67
CA GLN A 215 -4.11 9.30 -6.38
C GLN A 215 -4.83 7.98 -6.07
N ILE A 216 -5.03 7.12 -7.08
CA ILE A 216 -5.67 5.80 -6.86
C ILE A 216 -4.87 4.86 -5.96
N GLY A 217 -3.58 5.17 -5.72
CA GLY A 217 -2.72 4.45 -4.79
C GLY A 217 -2.92 4.83 -3.32
N ASP A 218 -3.62 5.94 -3.05
CA ASP A 218 -3.89 6.42 -1.70
C ASP A 218 -5.08 5.74 -1.05
N ASN A 219 -5.05 5.68 0.29
CA ASN A 219 -6.13 5.08 1.06
C ASN A 219 -7.30 6.06 1.14
N GLN A 220 -8.44 5.66 0.58
CA GLN A 220 -9.64 6.47 0.45
C GLN A 220 -10.56 6.29 1.65
N LEU A 221 -11.18 7.39 2.11
CA LEU A 221 -12.20 7.38 3.17
C LEU A 221 -13.60 7.24 2.57
N GLY A 222 -14.26 6.10 2.77
CA GLY A 222 -15.57 5.85 2.21
C GLY A 222 -16.20 4.51 2.58
N LEU A 223 -16.95 3.98 1.63
CA LEU A 223 -17.63 2.69 1.69
C LEU A 223 -17.24 1.86 0.45
N GLU A 224 -16.92 0.58 0.64
CA GLU A 224 -16.69 -0.37 -0.44
C GLU A 224 -17.62 -1.57 -0.27
N TRP A 225 -18.31 -1.93 -1.36
CA TRP A 225 -18.83 -3.26 -1.56
C TRP A 225 -17.80 -4.11 -2.29
N SER A 226 -17.61 -5.35 -1.85
CA SER A 226 -16.80 -6.31 -2.59
C SER A 226 -17.43 -7.71 -2.60
N GLY A 227 -17.21 -8.41 -3.69
CA GLY A 227 -17.66 -9.77 -3.90
C GLY A 227 -16.61 -10.61 -4.61
N HIS A 228 -16.49 -11.88 -4.25
CA HIS A 228 -15.52 -12.77 -4.84
C HIS A 228 -16.01 -14.22 -4.94
N SER A 229 -15.42 -14.99 -5.84
CA SER A 229 -15.62 -16.43 -5.89
C SER A 229 -14.88 -17.12 -4.75
N LEU A 230 -15.34 -18.32 -4.37
CA LEU A 230 -14.74 -19.08 -3.27
C LEU A 230 -13.27 -19.47 -3.50
N ASN A 231 -12.78 -19.43 -4.73
CA ASN A 231 -11.39 -19.73 -5.10
C ASN A 231 -10.60 -18.48 -5.48
N ASP A 232 -11.13 -17.29 -5.20
CA ASP A 232 -10.55 -15.99 -5.54
C ASP A 232 -10.22 -15.82 -7.05
N ARG A 233 -10.89 -16.58 -7.92
CA ARG A 233 -10.72 -16.42 -9.36
C ARG A 233 -11.53 -15.28 -9.92
N THR A 234 -12.66 -14.93 -9.35
CA THR A 234 -13.45 -13.79 -9.81
C THR A 234 -13.59 -12.84 -8.64
N ARG A 235 -13.31 -11.55 -8.87
CA ARG A 235 -13.49 -10.49 -7.88
C ARG A 235 -14.14 -9.28 -8.52
N LEU A 236 -15.05 -8.65 -7.79
CA LEU A 236 -15.67 -7.38 -8.13
C LEU A 236 -15.66 -6.48 -6.90
N SER A 237 -15.40 -5.20 -7.11
CA SER A 237 -15.45 -4.18 -6.07
C SER A 237 -16.11 -2.91 -6.60
N ALA A 238 -16.85 -2.24 -5.75
CA ALA A 238 -17.41 -0.92 -5.98
C ALA A 238 -17.27 -0.09 -4.71
N ALA A 239 -16.46 0.97 -4.77
CA ALA A 239 -16.24 1.90 -3.69
C ALA A 239 -16.84 3.27 -4.01
N VAL A 240 -17.37 3.93 -2.99
CA VAL A 240 -17.73 5.35 -3.01
C VAL A 240 -17.03 6.04 -1.85
N PHE A 241 -16.31 7.12 -2.13
CA PHE A 241 -15.51 7.83 -1.15
C PHE A 241 -15.54 9.34 -1.39
N SER A 242 -15.19 10.10 -0.36
CA SER A 242 -15.09 11.56 -0.43
C SER A 242 -13.98 11.96 -1.39
N SER A 243 -14.21 12.95 -2.26
CA SER A 243 -13.18 13.49 -3.18
C SER A 243 -12.15 14.38 -2.45
N SER A 244 -11.74 13.99 -1.24
CA SER A 244 -10.77 14.68 -0.39
C SER A 244 -9.59 13.78 0.00
N ASP A 245 -9.43 12.65 -0.67
CA ASP A 245 -8.36 11.67 -0.40
C ASP A 245 -8.27 11.24 1.08
N GLY A 246 -9.44 11.14 1.74
CA GLY A 246 -9.51 10.82 3.16
C GLY A 246 -8.90 11.85 4.12
N SER A 247 -8.62 13.07 3.64
CA SER A 247 -8.29 14.23 4.48
C SER A 247 -9.43 14.51 5.47
N PRO A 248 -9.13 14.79 6.76
CA PRO A 248 -10.12 15.25 7.72
C PRO A 248 -10.77 16.58 7.27
N ASP A 249 -11.94 16.90 7.83
CA ASP A 249 -12.64 18.20 7.69
C ASP A 249 -13.50 18.46 6.44
N LEU A 250 -13.91 17.43 5.69
CA LEU A 250 -14.90 17.56 4.59
C LEU A 250 -14.64 18.76 3.66
N ALA A 251 -13.37 19.04 3.33
CA ALA A 251 -12.98 20.22 2.56
C ALA A 251 -13.77 20.35 1.23
N ASN A 252 -14.19 19.22 0.66
CA ASN A 252 -15.05 19.10 -0.53
C ASN A 252 -16.35 18.31 -0.22
N ALA A 253 -17.05 18.69 0.86
CA ALA A 253 -18.17 17.96 1.50
C ALA A 253 -19.31 17.45 0.60
N ASN A 254 -19.43 17.96 -0.63
CA ASN A 254 -20.54 17.66 -1.54
C ASN A 254 -20.14 16.80 -2.76
N THR A 255 -18.92 16.27 -2.78
CA THR A 255 -18.41 15.51 -3.93
C THR A 255 -18.00 14.10 -3.52
N TYR A 256 -18.49 13.14 -4.31
CA TYR A 256 -18.18 11.72 -4.15
C TYR A 256 -17.51 11.21 -5.41
N THR A 257 -16.58 10.28 -5.21
CA THR A 257 -15.95 9.54 -6.29
C THR A 257 -16.30 8.07 -6.16
N GLY A 258 -16.70 7.47 -7.27
CA GLY A 258 -16.88 6.04 -7.43
C GLY A 258 -15.62 5.39 -8.01
N PHE A 259 -15.23 4.25 -7.46
CA PHE A 259 -14.19 3.39 -8.03
C PHE A 259 -14.75 1.97 -8.18
N PHE A 260 -14.61 1.41 -9.37
CA PHE A 260 -15.11 0.09 -9.72
C PHE A 260 -13.95 -0.74 -10.23
N SER A 261 -13.79 -1.96 -9.72
CA SER A 261 -12.78 -2.88 -10.23
C SER A 261 -13.36 -4.28 -10.41
N GLY A 262 -12.80 -5.00 -11.38
CA GLY A 262 -13.21 -6.36 -11.66
C GLY A 262 -12.05 -7.15 -12.25
N SER A 263 -11.89 -8.38 -11.77
CA SER A 263 -10.81 -9.25 -12.23
C SER A 263 -11.23 -10.71 -12.32
N GLN A 264 -10.59 -11.41 -13.26
CA GLN A 264 -10.70 -12.82 -13.49
C GLN A 264 -9.31 -13.46 -13.52
N ALA A 265 -9.10 -14.46 -12.68
CA ALA A 265 -7.94 -15.31 -12.67
C ALA A 265 -8.22 -16.66 -13.34
N PHE A 266 -7.20 -17.18 -14.01
CA PHE A 266 -7.23 -18.42 -14.76
C PHE A 266 -5.85 -19.06 -14.70
N ASP A 267 -5.82 -20.39 -14.80
CA ASP A 267 -4.58 -21.16 -14.76
C ASP A 267 -3.99 -21.26 -16.17
N LEU A 268 -2.72 -20.88 -16.33
CA LEU A 268 -1.96 -21.03 -17.57
C LEU A 268 -0.84 -22.08 -17.44
N GLY A 269 -1.12 -23.19 -16.77
CA GLY A 269 -0.24 -24.36 -16.73
C GLY A 269 1.13 -24.00 -16.14
N GLY A 270 2.18 -24.06 -16.97
CA GLY A 270 3.55 -23.74 -16.54
C GLY A 270 3.77 -22.30 -16.06
N LEU A 271 2.86 -21.37 -16.41
CA LEU A 271 2.89 -19.98 -15.93
C LEU A 271 2.12 -19.78 -14.61
N GLY A 272 1.45 -20.82 -14.11
CA GLY A 272 0.61 -20.75 -12.92
C GLY A 272 -0.64 -19.88 -13.09
N LEU A 273 -1.16 -19.39 -11.96
CA LEU A 273 -2.36 -18.56 -11.93
C LEU A 273 -2.06 -17.15 -12.48
N GLN A 274 -2.74 -16.79 -13.56
CA GLN A 274 -2.70 -15.47 -14.17
C GLN A 274 -3.99 -14.72 -13.84
N ARG A 275 -3.94 -13.39 -13.73
CA ARG A 275 -5.11 -12.55 -13.47
C ARG A 275 -5.18 -11.40 -14.47
N VAL A 276 -6.35 -11.22 -15.07
CA VAL A 276 -6.68 -10.10 -15.95
C VAL A 276 -7.86 -9.34 -15.37
N GLY A 277 -7.91 -8.03 -15.57
CA GLY A 277 -9.04 -7.22 -15.17
C GLY A 277 -8.87 -5.76 -15.56
N GLY A 278 -9.80 -4.93 -15.08
CA GLY A 278 -9.70 -3.49 -15.19
C GLY A 278 -10.34 -2.79 -14.00
N TYR A 279 -10.10 -1.49 -13.91
CA TYR A 279 -10.77 -0.59 -12.99
C TYR A 279 -11.25 0.66 -13.71
N ALA A 280 -12.19 1.38 -13.10
CA ALA A 280 -12.67 2.67 -13.57
C ALA A 280 -12.98 3.56 -12.37
N MET A 281 -12.55 4.81 -12.43
CA MET A 281 -12.78 5.82 -11.40
C MET A 281 -13.60 6.95 -12.03
N PHE A 282 -14.71 7.32 -11.40
CA PHE A 282 -15.60 8.37 -11.86
C PHE A 282 -16.02 9.21 -10.67
N GLY A 283 -15.76 10.51 -10.73
CA GLY A 283 -16.21 11.43 -9.70
C GLY A 283 -16.19 12.84 -10.22
N GLU A 284 -16.64 13.75 -9.37
CA GLU A 284 -16.41 15.17 -9.54
C GLU A 284 -15.46 15.62 -8.45
N ALA A 285 -14.51 16.47 -8.82
CA ALA A 285 -13.62 17.13 -7.89
C ALA A 285 -13.50 18.60 -8.31
N PRO A 286 -13.40 19.54 -7.37
CA PRO A 286 -13.10 20.90 -7.71
C PRO A 286 -11.74 20.93 -8.42
N THR A 287 -11.72 21.36 -9.68
CA THR A 287 -10.48 21.47 -10.46
C THR A 287 -9.59 22.63 -9.99
N TYR A 288 -10.11 23.49 -9.10
CA TYR A 288 -9.42 24.62 -8.50
C TYR A 288 -10.02 24.88 -7.11
N SER A 289 -9.20 25.11 -6.09
CA SER A 289 -9.60 26.06 -5.05
C SER A 289 -9.73 27.42 -5.75
N PHE A 290 -10.90 28.06 -5.68
CA PHE A 290 -11.10 29.36 -6.32
C PHE A 290 -10.15 30.41 -5.71
N GLN A 291 -8.97 30.54 -6.32
CA GLN A 291 -8.39 31.83 -6.66
C GLN A 291 -8.06 31.78 -8.17
N VAL A 292 -9.00 32.28 -8.98
CA VAL A 292 -8.77 32.88 -10.32
C VAL A 292 -8.62 31.91 -11.53
N TRP A 293 -9.73 31.78 -12.28
CA TRP A 293 -9.92 31.50 -13.73
C TRP A 293 -9.83 30.05 -14.30
N ALA A 294 -11.05 29.51 -14.48
CA ALA A 294 -11.55 28.44 -15.35
C ALA A 294 -10.69 27.89 -16.52
N MET A 295 -10.57 26.55 -16.59
CA MET A 295 -10.76 25.76 -17.81
C MET A 295 -11.18 24.31 -17.45
N ARG A 296 -12.16 23.75 -18.19
CA ARG A 296 -12.67 22.36 -18.04
C ARG A 296 -11.85 21.40 -18.91
N ALA A 297 -11.53 20.21 -18.40
CA ALA A 297 -11.15 19.07 -19.24
C ALA A 297 -11.71 17.75 -18.67
N SER A 298 -12.26 16.92 -19.55
CA SER A 298 -12.69 15.54 -19.29
C SER A 298 -11.78 14.59 -20.04
N ILE A 299 -11.18 13.60 -19.37
CA ILE A 299 -10.39 12.55 -20.02
C ILE A 299 -10.86 11.20 -19.47
N GLY A 300 -11.39 10.36 -20.36
CA GLY A 300 -11.54 8.92 -20.11
C GLY A 300 -10.30 8.21 -20.63
N SER A 301 -9.76 7.27 -19.85
CA SER A 301 -8.71 6.37 -20.30
C SER A 301 -9.11 4.91 -20.03
N ALA A 302 -8.85 4.05 -21.01
CA ALA A 302 -8.94 2.61 -20.90
C ALA A 302 -7.53 2.07 -21.16
N PHE A 303 -6.99 1.28 -20.23
CA PHE A 303 -5.70 0.61 -20.40
C PHE A 303 -5.89 -0.90 -20.30
N SER A 304 -5.28 -1.61 -21.25
CA SER A 304 -5.07 -3.05 -21.25
C SER A 304 -3.60 -3.29 -21.03
N GLU A 305 -3.24 -4.06 -20.00
CA GLU A 305 -1.87 -4.50 -19.78
C GLU A 305 -1.80 -6.02 -19.97
N THR A 306 -0.90 -6.45 -20.86
CA THR A 306 -0.57 -7.87 -21.05
C THR A 306 0.86 -8.06 -20.56
N SER A 307 1.02 -8.70 -19.40
CA SER A 307 2.34 -9.09 -18.89
C SER A 307 2.73 -10.43 -19.51
N THR A 308 3.81 -10.44 -20.29
CA THR A 308 4.51 -11.66 -20.68
C THR A 308 5.93 -11.59 -20.12
N SER A 309 6.25 -12.42 -19.13
CA SER A 309 7.64 -12.73 -18.79
C SER A 309 8.11 -13.86 -19.71
N ARG A 310 9.26 -13.67 -20.36
CA ARG A 310 10.04 -14.76 -20.96
C ARG A 310 11.20 -15.10 -20.01
N ASN A 311 11.49 -16.39 -19.94
CA ASN A 311 12.59 -17.02 -19.19
C ASN A 311 13.93 -16.29 -19.31
#